data_AF-A0A6P8GXJ7-F1
#
_entry.id   AF-A0A6P8GXJ7-F1
#
_cell.length_a   1.000
_cell.length_b   1.000
_cell.length_c   1.000
_cell.angle_alpha   90.00
_cell.angle_beta   90.00
_cell.angle_gamma   90.00
#
_symmetry.space_group_name_H-M   'P 1'
#
loop_
_entity.id
_entity.type
_entity.pdbx_description
1 polymer ?
#
loop_
_entity_poly.entity_id
_entity_poly.type
_entity_poly.pdbx_seq_one_letter_code
_entity_poly.pdbx_strand_id
1 'polypeptide(L)'
;MEKIFVYSAVFMIVDLLTKTQGNGCRSLTFLDCMKNKTFTNHTIESFQVLSPGLELCQHYCFLNELCVSYNMGPEEGKERICELSDNDHVAYPGHLITKVGYEYCPIKNLCSSNPCRLGSTCRPDFDMDSYNCTESLKIDRRKDKTVSRKDIEVLNGTDK
;
A
#
# COMPACT_ATOMS: atom_id res chain seq x y z
N MET A 1 -53.33 9.41 -16.23
CA MET A 1 -52.03 10.05 -16.54
C MET A 1 -51.15 10.20 -15.30
N GLU A 2 -51.68 10.63 -14.16
CA GLU A 2 -50.91 10.79 -12.91
C GLU A 2 -50.23 9.51 -12.43
N LYS A 3 -50.91 8.35 -12.48
CA LYS A 3 -50.33 7.06 -12.08
C LYS A 3 -49.09 6.66 -12.90
N ILE A 4 -49.07 6.97 -14.20
CA ILE A 4 -47.93 6.67 -15.10
C ILE A 4 -46.72 7.53 -14.71
N PHE A 5 -46.95 8.80 -14.37
CA PHE A 5 -45.91 9.71 -13.89
C PHE A 5 -45.33 9.23 -12.55
N VAL A 6 -46.18 8.75 -11.65
CA VAL A 6 -45.73 8.18 -10.37
C VAL A 6 -44.91 6.91 -10.58
N TYR A 7 -45.35 5.98 -11.44
CA TYR A 7 -44.57 4.76 -11.72
C TYR A 7 -43.22 5.06 -12.39
N SER A 8 -43.19 6.01 -13.33
CA SER A 8 -41.96 6.45 -13.98
C SER A 8 -41.01 7.13 -12.99
N ALA A 9 -41.53 7.99 -12.11
CA ALA A 9 -40.74 8.62 -11.05
C ALA A 9 -40.18 7.60 -10.05
N VAL A 10 -40.99 6.61 -9.65
CA VAL A 10 -40.56 5.53 -8.75
C VAL A 10 -39.47 4.66 -9.39
N PHE A 11 -39.61 4.30 -10.67
CA PHE A 11 -38.57 3.55 -11.40
C PHE A 11 -37.24 4.33 -11.47
N MET A 12 -37.31 5.62 -11.81
CA MET A 12 -36.12 6.49 -11.85
C MET A 12 -35.45 6.64 -10.48
N ILE A 13 -36.23 6.66 -9.40
CA ILE A 13 -35.71 6.68 -8.01
C ILE A 13 -35.03 5.34 -7.67
N VAL A 14 -35.61 4.20 -8.06
CA VAL A 14 -35.01 2.87 -7.83
C VAL A 14 -33.68 2.73 -8.59
N ASP A 15 -33.60 3.18 -9.84
CA ASP A 15 -32.35 3.14 -10.62
C ASP A 15 -31.26 4.07 -10.06
N LEU A 16 -31.65 5.15 -9.35
CA LEU A 16 -30.72 6.02 -8.64
C LEU A 16 -30.18 5.36 -7.34
N LEU A 17 -30.98 4.51 -6.70
CA LEU A 17 -30.65 3.81 -5.46
C LEU A 17 -29.86 2.50 -5.68
N THR A 18 -29.84 1.94 -6.89
CA THR A 18 -29.18 0.65 -7.20
C THR A 18 -27.78 0.77 -7.82
N LYS A 19 -27.22 1.98 -7.96
CA LYS A 19 -25.82 2.14 -8.39
C LYS A 19 -24.83 1.91 -7.23
N THR A 20 -24.73 0.68 -6.73
CA THR A 20 -23.53 0.26 -6.00
C THR A 20 -22.48 -0.16 -7.03
N GLN A 21 -21.79 0.82 -7.61
CA GLN A 21 -20.62 0.55 -8.44
C GLN A 21 -19.40 0.34 -7.53
N GLY A 22 -19.41 -0.74 -6.74
CA GLY A 22 -18.21 -1.27 -6.11
C GLY A 22 -17.64 -2.32 -7.06
N ASN A 23 -16.64 -1.96 -7.86
CA ASN A 23 -16.11 -2.88 -8.88
C ASN A 23 -15.20 -3.99 -8.30
N GLY A 24 -14.89 -3.97 -6.99
CA GLY A 24 -14.02 -4.95 -6.34
C GLY A 24 -14.46 -5.32 -4.92
N CYS A 25 -13.96 -6.45 -4.41
CA CYS A 25 -14.17 -6.95 -3.05
C CYS A 25 -12.82 -7.27 -2.43
N ARG A 26 -12.35 -6.43 -1.51
CA ARG A 26 -11.06 -6.60 -0.83
C ARG A 26 -11.00 -7.95 -0.13
N SER A 27 -10.03 -8.78 -0.49
CA SER A 27 -9.77 -10.05 0.19
C SER A 27 -8.28 -10.26 0.39
N LEU A 28 -7.87 -10.57 1.63
CA LEU A 28 -6.47 -10.82 1.97
C LEU A 28 -6.31 -12.28 2.40
N THR A 29 -5.34 -12.96 1.80
CA THR A 29 -4.89 -14.27 2.28
C THR A 29 -3.55 -14.10 2.98
N PHE A 30 -3.57 -14.10 4.31
CA PHE A 30 -2.37 -13.98 5.13
C PHE A 30 -1.53 -15.26 5.08
N LEU A 31 -0.21 -15.10 4.95
CA LEU A 31 0.75 -16.21 4.96
C LEU A 31 1.48 -16.27 6.32
N ASP A 32 2.21 -17.37 6.54
CA ASP A 32 3.04 -17.52 7.73
C ASP A 32 4.13 -16.45 7.79
N CYS A 33 4.33 -15.89 8.98
CA CYS A 33 5.37 -14.90 9.21
C CYS A 33 6.76 -15.55 9.23
N MET A 34 7.71 -14.91 8.55
CA MET A 34 9.13 -15.24 8.59
C MET A 34 9.74 -14.72 9.88
N LYS A 35 10.21 -15.62 10.75
CA LYS A 35 10.91 -15.25 12.00
C LYS A 35 12.27 -14.61 11.73
N ASN A 36 12.69 -13.75 12.65
CA ASN A 36 13.95 -13.00 12.63
C ASN A 36 14.14 -12.14 11.36
N LYS A 37 13.04 -11.63 10.82
CA LYS A 37 12.99 -10.79 9.62
C LYS A 37 12.12 -9.57 9.87
N THR A 38 12.44 -8.49 9.16
CA THR A 38 11.62 -7.27 9.08
C THR A 38 11.75 -6.66 7.69
N PHE A 39 10.66 -6.10 7.20
CA PHE A 39 10.64 -5.32 5.96
C PHE A 39 10.73 -3.82 6.28
N THR A 40 11.58 -3.10 5.57
CA THR A 40 11.98 -1.72 5.91
C THR A 40 11.68 -0.73 4.79
N ASN A 41 11.74 0.58 5.08
CA ASN A 41 11.54 1.71 4.16
C ASN A 41 10.12 1.93 3.61
N HIS A 42 9.19 1.01 3.89
CA HIS A 42 7.83 0.99 3.35
C HIS A 42 6.74 1.04 4.44
N THR A 43 7.13 1.32 5.69
CA THR A 43 6.19 1.41 6.80
C THR A 43 5.27 2.61 6.61
N ILE A 44 3.97 2.35 6.46
CA ILE A 44 2.94 3.38 6.34
C ILE A 44 2.29 3.70 7.68
N GLU A 45 2.24 2.72 8.57
CA GLU A 45 1.61 2.87 9.86
C GLU A 45 2.27 1.95 10.89
N SER A 46 2.35 2.41 12.13
CA SER A 46 2.96 1.68 13.23
C SER A 46 2.21 1.94 14.52
N PHE A 47 1.84 0.87 15.25
CA PHE A 47 1.09 0.97 16.50
C PHE A 47 1.37 -0.23 17.42
N GLN A 48 1.08 -0.07 18.71
CA GLN A 48 1.18 -1.16 19.68
C GLN A 48 -0.09 -2.01 19.66
N VAL A 49 0.07 -3.32 19.78
CA VAL A 49 -1.01 -4.30 19.95
C VAL A 49 -0.74 -5.19 21.14
N LEU A 50 -1.79 -5.66 21.80
CA LEU A 50 -1.65 -6.65 22.88
C LEU A 50 -1.13 -7.97 22.31
N SER A 51 -0.08 -8.53 22.91
CA SER A 51 0.52 -9.79 22.48
C SER A 51 -0.47 -10.95 22.59
N PRO A 52 -0.58 -11.84 21.58
CA PRO A 52 0.32 -11.97 20.44
C PRO A 52 0.01 -11.01 19.26
N GLY A 53 -1.10 -10.27 19.29
CA GLY A 53 -1.37 -9.11 18.43
C GLY A 53 -1.59 -9.37 16.93
N LEU A 54 -1.41 -10.60 16.46
CA LEU A 54 -1.40 -10.96 15.05
C LEU A 54 -2.74 -10.64 14.36
N GLU A 55 -3.86 -11.09 14.92
CA GLU A 55 -5.19 -10.87 14.34
C GLU A 55 -5.56 -9.38 14.26
N LEU A 56 -5.16 -8.60 15.28
CA LEU A 56 -5.41 -7.17 15.30
C LEU A 56 -4.57 -6.44 14.24
N CYS A 57 -3.30 -6.82 14.08
CA CYS A 57 -2.44 -6.30 13.01
C CYS A 57 -2.99 -6.64 11.61
N GLN A 58 -3.45 -7.89 11.43
CA GLN A 58 -4.12 -8.34 10.19
C GLN A 58 -5.41 -7.56 9.92
N HIS A 59 -6.21 -7.31 10.95
CA HIS A 59 -7.43 -6.52 10.84
C HIS A 59 -7.15 -5.08 10.39
N TYR A 60 -6.17 -4.41 10.99
CA TYR A 60 -5.79 -3.06 10.57
C TYR A 60 -5.17 -3.04 9.17
N CYS A 61 -4.39 -4.07 8.78
CA CYS A 61 -3.92 -4.22 7.41
C CYS A 61 -5.07 -4.42 6.41
N PHE A 62 -6.12 -5.16 6.80
CA PHE A 62 -7.31 -5.30 5.99
C PHE A 62 -8.02 -3.96 5.79
N LEU A 63 -8.15 -3.15 6.83
CA LEU A 63 -8.79 -1.83 6.74
C LEU A 63 -7.95 -0.79 5.98
N ASN A 64 -6.63 -0.90 6.01
CA ASN A 64 -5.74 0.01 5.31
C ASN A 64 -5.53 -0.48 3.87
N GLU A 65 -6.20 0.17 2.90
CA GLU A 65 -6.16 -0.20 1.47
C GLU A 65 -4.75 -0.30 0.88
N LEU A 66 -3.81 0.49 1.41
CA LEU A 66 -2.42 0.51 0.96
C LEU A 66 -1.60 -0.65 1.52
N CYS A 67 -2.05 -1.34 2.56
CA CYS A 67 -1.29 -2.40 3.20
C CYS A 67 -1.12 -3.61 2.27
N VAL A 68 0.13 -3.99 2.03
CA VAL A 68 0.57 -5.13 1.19
C VAL A 68 1.32 -6.19 2.01
N SER A 69 1.97 -5.78 3.10
CA SER A 69 2.58 -6.69 4.08
C SER A 69 2.70 -5.99 5.43
N TYR A 70 3.11 -6.72 6.47
CA TYR A 70 3.30 -6.13 7.80
C TYR A 70 4.43 -6.80 8.56
N ASN A 71 4.99 -6.11 9.54
CA ASN A 71 5.91 -6.68 10.53
C ASN A 71 5.21 -6.82 11.88
N MET A 72 5.64 -7.82 12.64
CA MET A 72 5.40 -7.93 14.07
C MET A 72 6.73 -7.80 14.80
N GLY A 73 6.86 -6.80 15.68
CA GLY A 73 8.04 -6.68 16.55
C GLY A 73 8.06 -7.72 17.66
N PRO A 74 9.11 -7.77 18.49
CA PRO A 74 9.22 -8.73 19.59
C PRO A 74 8.13 -8.51 20.63
N GLU A 75 7.83 -9.56 21.39
CA GLU A 75 6.92 -9.47 22.53
C GLU A 75 7.63 -8.77 23.71
N GLU A 76 7.17 -7.57 24.03
CA GLU A 76 7.67 -6.74 25.12
C GLU A 76 6.62 -6.74 26.26
N GLY A 77 6.67 -7.78 27.07
CA GLY A 77 5.69 -7.98 28.14
C GLY A 77 4.32 -8.34 27.58
N LYS A 78 3.35 -7.41 27.67
CA LYS A 78 1.97 -7.63 27.20
C LYS A 78 1.68 -7.01 25.84
N GLU A 79 2.64 -6.31 25.26
CA GLU A 79 2.46 -5.58 24.02
C GLU A 79 3.57 -5.94 23.04
N ARG A 80 3.29 -5.71 21.76
CA ARG A 80 4.28 -5.72 20.69
C ARG A 80 3.86 -4.75 19.60
N ILE A 81 4.84 -4.26 18.86
CA ILE A 81 4.59 -3.33 17.76
C ILE A 81 4.12 -4.09 16.51
N CYS A 82 3.12 -3.53 15.82
CA CYS A 82 2.68 -3.92 14.49
C CYS A 82 3.04 -2.78 13.52
N GLU A 83 3.67 -3.10 12.40
CA GLU A 83 4.06 -2.14 11.37
C GLU A 83 3.45 -2.54 10.03
N LEU A 84 2.50 -1.76 9.51
CA LEU A 84 1.91 -1.99 8.20
C LEU A 84 2.82 -1.42 7.11
N SER A 85 2.93 -2.09 5.96
CA SER A 85 3.77 -1.68 4.85
C SER A 85 3.02 -1.63 3.52
N ASP A 86 3.32 -0.64 2.67
CA ASP A 86 2.70 -0.46 1.35
C ASP A 86 3.29 -1.29 0.22
N ASN A 87 4.30 -2.10 0.54
CA ASN A 87 5.00 -2.98 -0.37
C ASN A 87 5.39 -4.28 0.33
N ASP A 88 5.97 -5.21 -0.44
CA ASP A 88 6.48 -6.48 0.06
C ASP A 88 7.90 -6.78 -0.46
N HIS A 89 8.44 -7.88 0.04
CA HIS A 89 9.73 -8.42 -0.34
C HIS A 89 9.82 -8.90 -1.80
N VAL A 90 8.70 -9.06 -2.51
CA VAL A 90 8.71 -9.42 -3.93
C VAL A 90 9.03 -8.18 -4.76
N ALA A 91 8.34 -7.08 -4.47
CA ALA A 91 8.60 -5.79 -5.10
C ALA A 91 9.99 -5.24 -4.74
N TYR A 92 10.42 -5.39 -3.48
CA TYR A 92 11.69 -4.87 -2.98
C TYR A 92 12.46 -5.90 -2.14
N PRO A 93 13.09 -6.91 -2.77
CA PRO A 93 13.77 -7.99 -2.04
C PRO A 93 14.91 -7.52 -1.14
N GLY A 94 15.58 -6.43 -1.50
CA GLY A 94 16.66 -5.84 -0.69
C GLY A 94 16.21 -5.15 0.60
N HIS A 95 14.90 -4.91 0.77
CA HIS A 95 14.36 -4.25 1.97
C HIS A 95 13.93 -5.23 3.06
N LEU A 96 13.93 -6.55 2.76
CA LEU A 96 13.73 -7.61 3.75
C LEU A 96 15.06 -7.96 4.42
N ILE A 97 15.24 -7.53 5.66
CA ILE A 97 16.51 -7.70 6.39
C ILE A 97 16.35 -8.63 7.58
N THR A 98 17.48 -9.16 8.06
CA THR A 98 17.51 -9.93 9.31
C THR A 98 17.42 -8.98 10.51
N LYS A 99 16.46 -9.26 11.40
CA LYS A 99 16.30 -8.53 12.67
C LYS A 99 15.77 -9.51 13.71
N VAL A 100 16.61 -9.83 14.70
CA VAL A 100 16.30 -10.85 15.72
C VAL A 100 15.07 -10.43 16.53
N GLY A 101 14.16 -11.39 16.78
CA GLY A 101 12.93 -11.17 17.55
C GLY A 101 11.78 -10.52 16.77
N TYR A 102 12.04 -9.99 15.58
CA TYR A 102 11.01 -9.49 14.68
C TYR A 102 10.50 -10.61 13.75
N GLU A 103 9.30 -10.42 13.23
CA GLU A 103 8.68 -11.30 12.25
C GLU A 103 8.14 -10.47 11.09
N TYR A 104 8.43 -10.92 9.87
CA TYR A 104 7.88 -10.32 8.66
C TYR A 104 6.75 -11.20 8.11
N CYS A 105 5.58 -10.63 7.91
CA CYS A 105 4.36 -11.34 7.52
C CYS A 105 3.91 -10.91 6.11
N PRO A 106 4.19 -11.73 5.08
CA PRO A 106 3.73 -11.44 3.73
C PRO A 106 2.24 -11.78 3.55
N ILE A 107 1.60 -11.11 2.61
CA ILE A 107 0.24 -11.40 2.17
C ILE A 107 0.31 -11.99 0.77
N LYS A 108 -0.40 -13.09 0.54
CA LYS A 108 -0.45 -13.75 -0.76
C LYS A 108 -0.97 -12.77 -1.80
N ASN A 109 -0.25 -12.64 -2.90
CA ASN A 109 -0.65 -11.81 -4.03
C ASN A 109 -0.02 -12.30 -5.34
N LEU A 110 -0.56 -11.85 -6.47
CA LEU A 110 -0.14 -12.30 -7.82
C LEU A 110 1.27 -11.85 -8.21
N CYS A 111 1.83 -10.81 -7.58
CA CYS A 111 3.20 -10.36 -7.85
C CYS A 111 4.25 -11.44 -7.53
N SER A 112 3.95 -12.38 -6.64
CA SER A 112 4.83 -13.51 -6.30
C SER A 112 5.23 -14.37 -7.51
N SER A 113 4.43 -14.36 -8.58
CA SER A 113 4.75 -15.04 -9.85
C SER A 113 5.73 -14.28 -10.76
N ASN A 114 6.19 -13.10 -10.33
CA ASN A 114 7.00 -12.14 -11.11
C ASN A 114 6.39 -11.82 -12.49
N PRO A 115 5.14 -11.34 -12.55
CA PRO A 115 4.45 -11.14 -13.83
C PRO A 115 4.94 -9.91 -14.60
N CYS A 116 5.61 -8.97 -13.92
CA CYS A 116 6.09 -7.74 -14.53
C CYS A 116 7.44 -7.94 -15.24
N ARG A 117 7.69 -7.12 -16.26
CA ARG A 117 8.98 -7.10 -16.98
C ARG A 117 10.10 -6.60 -16.08
N LEU A 118 11.33 -6.99 -16.41
CA LEU A 118 12.55 -6.48 -15.77
C LEU A 118 12.57 -4.95 -15.78
N GLY A 119 12.77 -4.34 -14.61
CA GLY A 119 12.79 -2.88 -14.44
C GLY A 119 11.43 -2.24 -14.12
N SER A 120 10.36 -3.04 -14.03
CA SER A 120 9.06 -2.61 -13.53
C SER A 120 8.85 -3.09 -12.09
N THR A 121 8.10 -2.32 -11.32
CA THR A 121 7.65 -2.66 -9.96
C THR A 121 6.23 -3.19 -10.02
N CYS A 122 6.00 -4.35 -9.42
CA CYS A 122 4.66 -4.92 -9.28
C CYS A 122 3.97 -4.38 -8.02
N ARG A 123 2.72 -3.94 -8.16
CA ARG A 123 1.85 -3.55 -7.06
C ARG A 123 0.58 -4.39 -7.12
N PRO A 124 0.24 -5.15 -6.06
CA PRO A 124 -0.98 -5.94 -6.04
C PRO A 124 -2.21 -5.04 -5.88
N ASP A 125 -3.32 -5.51 -6.42
CA ASP A 125 -4.65 -4.94 -6.24
C ASP A 125 -5.54 -6.02 -5.61
N PHE A 126 -5.78 -5.90 -4.31
CA PHE A 126 -6.53 -6.88 -3.53
C PHE A 126 -8.04 -6.79 -3.71
N ASP A 127 -8.53 -5.70 -4.30
CA ASP A 127 -9.98 -5.50 -4.51
C ASP A 127 -10.42 -6.19 -5.80
N MET A 128 -9.53 -6.21 -6.80
CA MET A 128 -9.74 -6.82 -8.10
C MET A 128 -9.11 -8.19 -8.26
N ASP A 129 -8.42 -8.71 -7.23
CA ASP A 129 -7.55 -9.90 -7.30
C ASP A 129 -6.60 -9.82 -8.52
N SER A 130 -5.93 -8.66 -8.67
CA SER A 130 -5.09 -8.34 -9.83
C SER A 130 -3.76 -7.70 -9.42
N TYR A 131 -3.03 -7.15 -10.39
CA TYR A 131 -1.78 -6.42 -10.14
C TYR A 131 -1.54 -5.37 -11.22
N ASN A 132 -0.76 -4.35 -10.87
CA ASN A 132 -0.30 -3.32 -11.78
C ASN A 132 1.23 -3.32 -11.86
N CYS A 133 1.76 -3.21 -13.07
CA CYS A 133 3.19 -3.04 -13.30
C CYS A 133 3.47 -1.56 -13.62
N THR A 134 4.32 -0.93 -12.82
CA THR A 134 4.75 0.45 -13.05
C THR A 134 6.23 0.47 -13.41
N GLU A 135 6.63 1.28 -14.40
CA GLU A 135 8.04 1.41 -14.76
C GLU A 135 8.78 2.20 -13.68
N SER A 136 9.91 1.66 -13.21
CA SER A 136 10.80 2.44 -12.33
C SER A 136 11.53 3.48 -13.17
N LEU A 137 11.10 4.74 -13.11
CA LEU A 137 11.86 5.85 -13.69
C LEU A 137 13.26 5.88 -13.07
N LYS A 138 14.27 5.46 -13.83
CA LYS A 138 15.67 5.69 -13.47
C LYS A 138 15.90 7.20 -13.54
N ILE A 139 15.73 7.90 -12.42
CA ILE A 139 16.26 9.26 -12.29
C ILE A 139 17.79 9.12 -12.36
N ASP A 140 18.35 9.36 -13.55
CA ASP A 140 19.79 9.38 -13.75
C ASP A 140 20.38 10.57 -12.99
N ARG A 141 20.85 10.31 -11.76
CA ARG A 141 21.55 11.31 -10.94
C ARG A 141 22.88 11.78 -11.57
N ARG A 142 23.27 11.32 -12.76
CA ARG A 142 24.43 11.87 -13.51
C ARG A 142 24.08 13.08 -14.37
N LYS A 143 22.80 13.38 -14.62
CA LYS A 143 22.40 14.55 -15.44
C LYS A 143 22.04 15.81 -14.64
N ASP A 144 22.09 15.77 -13.31
CA ASP A 144 21.88 16.95 -12.46
C ASP A 144 23.20 17.68 -12.14
N LYS A 145 23.91 18.09 -13.19
CA LYS A 145 25.03 19.04 -13.10
C LYS A 145 24.94 20.07 -14.22
N THR A 146 23.79 20.74 -14.33
CA THR A 146 23.73 22.02 -15.06
C THR A 146 22.65 22.93 -14.52
N VAL A 147 22.68 23.24 -13.22
CA VAL A 147 22.23 24.56 -12.76
C VAL A 147 23.48 25.40 -12.58
N SER A 148 23.79 26.17 -13.62
CA SER A 148 24.86 27.16 -13.60
C SER A 148 24.52 28.24 -12.58
N ARG A 149 25.51 28.63 -11.79
CA ARG A 149 25.46 29.61 -10.69
C ARG A 149 25.18 31.06 -11.16
N LYS A 150 24.57 31.27 -12.32
CA LYS A 150 24.29 32.58 -12.92
C LYS A 150 22.82 33.01 -12.89
N ASP A 151 21.90 32.14 -12.46
CA ASP A 151 20.47 32.48 -12.41
C ASP A 151 19.97 32.85 -11.00
N ILE A 152 20.86 32.87 -10.00
CA ILE A 152 20.57 33.30 -8.61
C ILE A 152 21.09 34.73 -8.40
N GLU A 153 20.61 35.69 -9.20
CA GLU A 153 20.81 37.12 -8.90
C GLU A 153 19.64 38.02 -9.34
N VAL A 154 18.52 37.45 -9.80
CA VAL A 154 17.35 38.24 -10.28
C VAL A 154 16.18 38.26 -9.29
N LEU A 155 16.25 37.56 -8.14
CA LEU A 155 15.12 37.43 -7.21
C LEU A 155 15.39 37.89 -5.77
N ASN A 156 16.35 38.78 -5.52
CA ASN A 156 16.50 39.42 -4.21
C ASN A 156 16.96 40.89 -4.32
N GLY A 157 16.03 41.83 -4.17
CA GLY A 157 16.31 43.26 -3.89
C GLY A 157 15.39 44.24 -4.64
N THR A 158 14.12 44.42 -4.25
CA THR A 158 13.57 45.49 -3.38
C THR A 158 13.87 46.95 -3.77
N ASP A 159 12.78 47.69 -3.99
CA ASP A 159 12.51 49.10 -3.62
C ASP A 159 13.65 50.12 -3.67
N LYS A 160 13.62 50.96 -4.71
CA LYS A 160 13.54 52.43 -4.58
C LYS A 160 13.08 53.08 -5.89
#